data_AF-A0A1Y6BU47-F1
#
_entry.id   AF-A0A1Y6BU47-F1
#
_cell.length_a   1.000
_cell.length_b   1.000
_cell.length_c   1.000
_cell.angle_alpha   90.00
_cell.angle_beta   90.00
_cell.angle_gamma   90.00
#
_symmetry.space_group_name_H-M   'P 1'
#
loop_
_entity.id
_entity.type
_entity.pdbx_description
1 polymer ?
#
loop_
_entity_poly.entity_id
_entity_poly.type
_entity_poly.pdbx_seq_one_letter_code
_entity_poly.pdbx_strand_id
1 'polypeptide(L)'
;MATNATDAARDLRTAIEQRLDSLRKRPADPRVAFLRHLLETVDFDGFRRMQQRHLESPETGREAKFLDLVYWTDAKFKLVTAFGLHACPPKRIVDIGAGNGLFALICRFYGHDVVCTDTGAKTLYDDMIDFFGLQRIIHRVEPFVPLDFGQGRFDLATAMMTTFNRFPTPWGAAEWSYFLTDLAENQLSERGEIIVKMGLRYFDADLAGHLRHLGAEVREKQGYIHVGEAATAGLRREAAADVHLAARA
;
A
#
# COMPACT_ATOMS: atom_id res chain seq x y z
N MET A 1 -10.92 -9.35 -13.14
CA MET A 1 -12.20 -9.94 -12.70
C MET A 1 -12.69 -9.14 -11.51
N ALA A 2 -13.86 -8.52 -11.62
CA ALA A 2 -14.51 -7.86 -10.49
C ALA A 2 -15.14 -8.95 -9.62
N THR A 3 -14.85 -8.96 -8.32
CA THR A 3 -15.65 -9.69 -7.33
C THR A 3 -17.04 -9.04 -7.26
N ASN A 4 -18.09 -9.85 -7.31
CA ASN A 4 -19.47 -9.37 -7.20
C ASN A 4 -19.82 -9.12 -5.73
N ALA A 5 -20.81 -8.27 -5.46
CA ALA A 5 -21.31 -8.01 -4.11
C ALA A 5 -21.74 -9.30 -3.36
N THR A 6 -22.07 -10.36 -4.09
CA THR A 6 -22.39 -11.69 -3.52
C THR A 6 -21.20 -12.35 -2.82
N ASP A 7 -19.96 -12.13 -3.29
CA ASP A 7 -18.76 -12.68 -2.64
C ASP A 7 -18.38 -11.89 -1.38
N ALA A 8 -18.74 -10.60 -1.34
CA ALA A 8 -18.51 -9.72 -0.20
C ALA A 8 -19.37 -10.04 1.03
N ALA A 9 -20.45 -10.81 0.87
CA ALA A 9 -21.35 -11.27 1.93
C ALA A 9 -20.99 -12.65 2.50
N ARG A 10 -19.88 -13.25 2.04
CA ARG A 10 -19.45 -14.57 2.48
C ARG A 10 -19.00 -14.53 3.94
N ASP A 11 -19.40 -15.55 4.69
CA ASP A 11 -18.88 -15.78 6.05
C ASP A 11 -17.36 -15.96 6.01
N LEU A 12 -16.65 -15.13 6.77
CA LEU A 12 -15.19 -15.04 6.72
C LEU A 12 -14.52 -16.34 7.18
N ARG A 13 -15.02 -16.97 8.25
CA ARG A 13 -14.46 -18.24 8.77
C ARG A 13 -14.53 -19.32 7.70
N THR A 14 -15.73 -19.51 7.14
CA THR A 14 -15.98 -20.47 6.07
C THR A 14 -15.10 -20.19 4.85
N ALA A 15 -14.95 -18.91 4.46
CA ALA A 15 -14.09 -18.52 3.35
C ALA A 15 -12.62 -18.89 3.58
N ILE A 16 -12.11 -18.65 4.80
CA ILE A 16 -10.73 -18.99 5.18
C ILE A 16 -10.53 -20.51 5.15
N GLU A 17 -11.44 -21.29 5.75
CA GLU A 17 -11.36 -22.75 5.79
C GLU A 17 -11.37 -23.37 4.37
N GLN A 18 -12.25 -22.87 3.50
CA GLN A 18 -12.30 -23.28 2.09
C GLN A 18 -11.01 -22.92 1.35
N ARG A 19 -10.43 -21.76 1.64
CA ARG A 19 -9.15 -21.37 1.05
C ARG A 19 -8.01 -22.26 1.52
N LEU A 20 -7.96 -22.58 2.82
CA LEU A 20 -6.97 -23.51 3.38
C LEU A 20 -7.07 -24.90 2.75
N ASP A 21 -8.27 -25.46 2.57
CA ASP A 21 -8.43 -26.74 1.87
C ASP A 21 -7.95 -26.65 0.41
N SER A 22 -8.24 -25.55 -0.29
CA SER A 22 -7.72 -25.33 -1.66
C SER A 22 -6.18 -25.22 -1.73
N LEU A 23 -5.54 -24.92 -0.61
CA LEU A 23 -4.08 -24.82 -0.47
C LEU A 23 -3.46 -26.08 0.16
N ARG A 24 -4.23 -27.11 0.51
CA ARG A 24 -3.73 -28.31 1.23
C ARG A 24 -2.55 -29.02 0.58
N LYS A 25 -2.48 -29.01 -0.76
CA LYS A 25 -1.38 -29.61 -1.54
C LYS A 25 -0.13 -28.72 -1.62
N ARG A 26 -0.17 -27.52 -1.06
CA ARG A 26 0.89 -26.51 -1.06
C ARG A 26 1.09 -25.97 0.37
N PRO A 27 1.52 -26.81 1.32
CA PRO A 27 1.64 -26.42 2.73
C PRO A 27 2.68 -25.30 2.97
N ALA A 28 3.66 -25.17 2.09
CA ALA A 28 4.68 -24.11 2.15
C ALA A 28 4.22 -22.78 1.52
N ASP A 29 2.97 -22.69 1.04
CA ASP A 29 2.44 -21.45 0.50
C ASP A 29 2.33 -20.40 1.63
N PRO A 30 2.91 -19.19 1.46
CA PRO A 30 2.95 -18.17 2.53
C PRO A 30 1.58 -17.78 3.08
N ARG A 31 0.52 -17.96 2.28
CA ARG A 31 -0.86 -17.70 2.70
C ARG A 31 -1.36 -18.65 3.77
N VAL A 32 -0.85 -19.88 3.82
CA VAL A 32 -1.35 -20.91 4.77
C VAL A 32 -1.15 -20.46 6.21
N ALA A 33 0.05 -19.97 6.54
CA ALA A 33 0.37 -19.51 7.89
C ALA A 33 -0.47 -18.28 8.28
N PHE A 34 -0.62 -17.32 7.37
CA PHE A 34 -1.45 -16.14 7.59
C PHE A 34 -2.93 -16.46 7.79
N LEU A 35 -3.50 -17.33 6.96
CA LEU A 35 -4.90 -17.73 7.08
C LEU A 35 -5.18 -18.46 8.40
N ARG A 36 -4.23 -19.29 8.87
CA ARG A 36 -4.32 -19.89 10.21
C ARG A 36 -4.25 -18.85 11.32
N HIS A 37 -3.34 -17.89 11.21
CA HIS A 37 -3.26 -16.78 12.15
C HIS A 37 -4.57 -15.99 12.22
N LEU A 38 -5.24 -15.75 11.09
CA LEU A 38 -6.57 -15.11 11.11
C LEU A 38 -7.63 -15.97 11.82
N LEU A 39 -7.62 -17.30 11.65
CA LEU A 39 -8.53 -18.19 12.39
C LEU A 39 -8.37 -18.11 13.91
N GLU A 40 -7.16 -17.81 14.37
CA GLU A 40 -6.81 -17.73 15.79
C GLU A 40 -7.08 -16.34 16.40
N THR A 41 -6.98 -15.27 15.60
CA THR A 41 -6.92 -13.90 16.12
C THR A 41 -8.12 -13.02 15.77
N VAL A 42 -8.88 -13.38 14.74
CA VAL A 42 -10.00 -12.54 14.27
C VAL A 42 -11.26 -12.77 15.12
N ASP A 43 -11.89 -11.68 15.56
CA ASP A 43 -13.28 -11.69 16.06
C ASP A 43 -14.25 -11.86 14.88
N PHE A 44 -14.61 -13.09 14.56
CA PHE A 44 -15.50 -13.40 13.44
C PHE A 44 -16.90 -12.79 13.58
N ASP A 45 -17.42 -12.71 14.80
CA ASP A 45 -18.72 -12.10 15.03
C ASP A 45 -18.65 -10.58 14.88
N GLY A 46 -17.57 -9.96 15.35
CA GLY A 46 -17.25 -8.55 15.11
C GLY A 46 -17.14 -8.23 13.63
N PHE A 47 -16.37 -9.04 12.88
CA PHE A 47 -16.22 -8.86 11.44
C PHE A 47 -17.56 -9.00 10.73
N ARG A 48 -18.37 -10.01 11.07
CA ARG A 48 -19.69 -10.22 10.49
C ARG A 48 -20.62 -9.03 10.73
N ARG A 49 -20.63 -8.46 11.94
CA ARG A 49 -21.42 -7.25 12.25
C ARG A 49 -20.96 -6.06 11.40
N MET A 50 -19.65 -5.80 11.33
CA MET A 50 -19.08 -4.74 10.50
C MET A 50 -19.44 -4.93 9.01
N GLN A 51 -19.27 -6.15 8.51
CA GLN A 51 -19.61 -6.55 7.14
C GLN A 51 -21.09 -6.29 6.82
N GLN A 52 -22.01 -6.72 7.67
CA GLN A 52 -23.45 -6.51 7.48
C GLN A 52 -23.80 -5.01 7.41
N ARG A 53 -23.30 -4.19 8.34
CA ARG A 53 -23.52 -2.73 8.31
C ARG A 53 -23.10 -2.10 6.99
N HIS A 54 -21.96 -2.52 6.46
CA HIS A 54 -21.45 -1.98 5.19
C HIS A 54 -22.18 -2.51 3.96
N LEU A 55 -22.65 -3.77 3.96
CA LEU A 55 -23.43 -4.31 2.86
C LEU A 55 -24.84 -3.69 2.77
N GLU A 56 -25.40 -3.29 3.91
CA GLU A 56 -26.70 -2.61 4.00
C GLU A 56 -26.61 -1.11 3.70
N SER A 57 -25.42 -0.51 3.84
CA SER A 57 -25.20 0.92 3.59
C SER A 57 -24.95 1.24 2.11
N PRO A 58 -25.77 2.10 1.48
CA PRO A 58 -25.52 2.59 0.12
C PRO A 58 -24.19 3.36 -0.01
N GLU A 59 -23.70 3.96 1.08
CA GLU A 59 -22.46 4.77 1.09
C GLU A 59 -21.21 3.92 0.84
N THR A 60 -21.26 2.63 1.19
CA THR A 60 -20.17 1.69 0.97
C THR A 60 -19.88 1.48 -0.52
N GLY A 61 -20.92 1.55 -1.38
CA GLY A 61 -20.79 1.56 -2.83
C GLY A 61 -19.86 0.48 -3.40
N ARG A 62 -18.81 0.91 -4.14
CA ARG A 62 -17.89 0.00 -4.86
C ARG A 62 -16.82 -0.60 -3.95
N GLU A 63 -16.67 -0.04 -2.76
CA GLU A 63 -15.69 -0.43 -1.77
C GLU A 63 -16.14 -1.72 -1.05
N ALA A 64 -17.43 -2.05 -1.06
CA ALA A 64 -17.99 -3.27 -0.45
C ALA A 64 -17.26 -4.56 -0.88
N LYS A 65 -16.72 -4.59 -2.11
CA LYS A 65 -15.92 -5.72 -2.60
C LYS A 65 -14.76 -6.11 -1.68
N PHE A 66 -14.22 -5.17 -0.90
CA PHE A 66 -13.09 -5.41 0.00
C PHE A 66 -13.47 -6.19 1.27
N LEU A 67 -14.76 -6.41 1.51
CA LEU A 67 -15.26 -7.32 2.54
C LEU A 67 -15.02 -8.79 2.19
N ASP A 68 -14.75 -9.14 0.93
CA ASP A 68 -14.17 -10.44 0.56
C ASP A 68 -12.68 -10.47 0.94
N LEU A 69 -12.42 -10.63 2.23
CA LEU A 69 -11.09 -10.54 2.81
C LEU A 69 -10.12 -11.51 2.14
N VAL A 70 -10.53 -12.78 1.97
CA VAL A 70 -9.67 -13.84 1.45
C VAL A 70 -9.20 -13.52 0.04
N TYR A 71 -10.12 -13.11 -0.84
CA TYR A 71 -9.76 -12.73 -2.21
C TYR A 71 -8.77 -11.57 -2.25
N TRP A 72 -9.04 -10.51 -1.49
CA TRP A 72 -8.20 -9.32 -1.54
C TRP A 72 -6.87 -9.49 -0.82
N THR A 73 -6.81 -10.25 0.27
CA THR A 73 -5.53 -10.63 0.89
C THR A 73 -4.70 -11.46 -0.08
N ASP A 74 -5.28 -12.38 -0.84
CA ASP A 74 -4.57 -13.14 -1.88
C ASP A 74 -3.95 -12.23 -2.94
N ALA A 75 -4.65 -11.17 -3.34
CA ALA A 75 -4.11 -10.17 -4.26
C ALA A 75 -2.95 -9.38 -3.64
N LYS A 76 -3.03 -9.03 -2.35
CA LYS A 76 -1.96 -8.32 -1.64
C LYS A 76 -0.75 -9.19 -1.33
N PHE A 77 -0.93 -10.49 -1.10
CA PHE A 77 0.17 -11.46 -0.95
C PHE A 77 1.10 -11.46 -2.15
N LYS A 78 0.56 -11.34 -3.37
CA LYS A 78 1.39 -11.23 -4.58
C LYS A 78 2.33 -10.03 -4.53
N LEU A 79 1.91 -8.92 -3.93
CA LEU A 79 2.74 -7.72 -3.78
C LEU A 79 3.80 -7.95 -2.70
N VAL A 80 3.40 -8.42 -1.51
CA VAL A 80 4.33 -8.72 -0.40
C VAL A 80 5.41 -9.71 -0.83
N THR A 81 5.03 -10.76 -1.59
CA THR A 81 5.99 -11.74 -2.13
C THR A 81 6.85 -11.16 -3.24
N ALA A 82 6.29 -10.38 -4.17
CA ALA A 82 7.04 -9.79 -5.28
C ALA A 82 8.15 -8.84 -4.83
N PHE A 83 8.00 -8.21 -3.66
CA PHE A 83 8.98 -7.31 -3.06
C PHE A 83 9.77 -7.94 -1.91
N GLY A 84 9.65 -9.26 -1.70
CA GLY A 84 10.45 -9.96 -0.70
C GLY A 84 10.11 -9.63 0.77
N LEU A 85 9.02 -8.91 1.04
CA LEU A 85 8.67 -8.45 2.39
C LEU A 85 8.39 -9.62 3.35
N HIS A 86 7.77 -10.69 2.85
CA HIS A 86 7.57 -11.93 3.61
C HIS A 86 8.85 -12.64 4.11
N ALA A 87 10.03 -12.26 3.62
CA ALA A 87 11.28 -12.96 3.87
C ALA A 87 12.44 -12.03 4.26
N CYS A 88 12.20 -10.72 4.35
CA CYS A 88 13.21 -9.77 4.78
C CYS A 88 13.09 -9.46 6.28
N PRO A 89 14.14 -8.89 6.90
CA PRO A 89 14.04 -8.43 8.28
C PRO A 89 12.89 -7.43 8.48
N PRO A 90 12.32 -7.34 9.70
CA PRO A 90 11.37 -6.31 10.04
C PRO A 90 11.83 -4.92 9.59
N LYS A 91 10.88 -4.14 9.08
CA LYS A 91 11.07 -2.79 8.54
C LYS A 91 10.00 -1.91 9.14
N ARG A 92 10.30 -0.62 9.30
CA ARG A 92 9.29 0.40 9.59
C ARG A 92 8.73 0.94 8.28
N ILE A 93 7.45 0.73 8.04
CA ILE A 93 6.78 0.95 6.76
C ILE A 93 5.73 2.05 6.90
N VAL A 94 5.69 2.97 5.95
CA VAL A 94 4.52 3.83 5.73
C VAL A 94 3.80 3.39 4.45
N ASP A 95 2.53 2.98 4.56
CA ASP A 95 1.69 2.63 3.41
C ASP A 95 0.78 3.81 3.04
N ILE A 96 1.09 4.46 1.94
CA ILE A 96 0.50 5.72 1.48
C ILE A 96 -0.69 5.46 0.59
N GLY A 97 -1.87 5.96 1.00
CA GLY A 97 -3.14 5.58 0.39
C GLY A 97 -3.46 4.11 0.67
N ALA A 98 -3.30 3.68 1.93
CA ALA A 98 -3.45 2.30 2.37
C ALA A 98 -4.86 1.74 2.15
N GLY A 99 -5.87 2.60 1.95
CA GLY A 99 -7.26 2.21 1.84
C GLY A 99 -7.69 1.39 3.06
N ASN A 100 -8.20 0.19 2.82
CA ASN A 100 -8.64 -0.75 3.86
C ASN A 100 -7.52 -1.42 4.68
N GLY A 101 -6.24 -1.11 4.42
CA GLY A 101 -5.13 -1.62 5.22
C GLY A 101 -4.79 -3.10 5.03
N LEU A 102 -5.39 -3.83 4.06
CA LEU A 102 -5.10 -5.26 3.89
C LEU A 102 -3.64 -5.57 3.51
N PHE A 103 -2.95 -4.64 2.83
CA PHE A 103 -1.51 -4.77 2.57
C PHE A 103 -0.71 -4.64 3.87
N ALA A 104 -1.02 -3.62 4.67
CA ALA A 104 -0.41 -3.40 5.98
C ALA A 104 -0.66 -4.57 6.95
N LEU A 105 -1.86 -5.15 6.95
CA LEU A 105 -2.20 -6.33 7.75
C LEU A 105 -1.25 -7.51 7.47
N ILE A 106 -0.98 -7.80 6.19
CA ILE A 106 -0.06 -8.88 5.81
C ILE A 106 1.37 -8.51 6.19
N CYS A 107 1.80 -7.26 5.99
CA CYS A 107 3.13 -6.84 6.38
C CYS A 107 3.36 -6.96 7.90
N ARG A 108 2.36 -6.58 8.71
CA ARG A 108 2.40 -6.73 10.17
C ARG A 108 2.47 -8.20 10.59
N PHE A 109 1.78 -9.10 9.89
CA PHE A 109 1.91 -10.54 10.14
C PHE A 109 3.35 -11.05 9.97
N TYR A 110 4.12 -10.47 9.04
CA TYR A 110 5.56 -10.76 8.87
C TYR A 110 6.48 -9.98 9.83
N GLY A 111 5.91 -9.27 10.81
CA GLY A 111 6.66 -8.58 11.85
C GLY A 111 7.10 -7.16 11.48
N HIS A 112 6.64 -6.60 10.36
CA HIS A 112 6.90 -5.19 10.05
C HIS A 112 6.08 -4.26 10.96
N ASP A 113 6.66 -3.12 11.31
CA ASP A 113 5.96 -1.99 11.93
C ASP A 113 5.35 -1.15 10.82
N VAL A 114 4.01 -1.02 10.76
CA VAL A 114 3.33 -0.41 9.61
C VAL A 114 2.39 0.70 10.05
N VAL A 115 2.57 1.87 9.44
CA VAL A 115 1.71 3.03 9.57
C VAL A 115 0.95 3.24 8.27
N CYS A 116 -0.37 3.19 8.33
CA CYS A 116 -1.23 3.48 7.18
C CYS A 116 -1.47 4.99 7.05
N THR A 117 -1.56 5.51 5.82
CA THR A 117 -2.12 6.84 5.56
C THR A 117 -3.24 6.77 4.55
N ASP A 118 -4.31 7.52 4.78
CA ASP A 118 -5.40 7.71 3.81
C ASP A 118 -6.15 9.02 4.11
N THR A 119 -7.04 9.43 3.23
CA THR A 119 -7.86 10.65 3.34
C THR A 119 -8.97 10.56 4.39
N GLY A 120 -9.29 9.37 4.91
CA GLY A 120 -10.43 9.15 5.81
C GLY A 120 -11.80 9.33 5.15
N ALA A 121 -11.85 9.40 3.82
CA ALA A 121 -13.09 9.68 3.08
C ALA A 121 -14.01 8.46 2.93
N LYS A 122 -13.61 7.27 3.40
CA LYS A 122 -14.29 6.00 3.15
C LYS A 122 -14.48 5.25 4.46
N THR A 123 -15.70 5.30 5.00
CA THR A 123 -16.06 4.68 6.28
C THR A 123 -15.70 3.19 6.36
N LEU A 124 -15.86 2.42 5.27
CA LEU A 124 -15.42 1.02 5.24
C LEU A 124 -13.91 0.85 5.46
N TYR A 125 -13.09 1.75 4.91
CA TYR A 125 -11.64 1.64 5.07
C TYR A 125 -11.24 1.93 6.51
N ASP A 126 -11.89 2.93 7.10
CA ASP A 126 -11.74 3.32 8.50
C ASP A 126 -12.11 2.15 9.42
N ASP A 127 -13.31 1.58 9.26
CA ASP A 127 -13.79 0.44 10.04
C ASP A 127 -12.86 -0.78 9.89
N MET A 128 -12.34 -1.07 8.69
CA MET A 128 -11.40 -2.18 8.49
C MET A 128 -10.06 -1.96 9.18
N ILE A 129 -9.50 -0.75 9.09
CA ILE A 129 -8.25 -0.40 9.77
C ILE A 129 -8.41 -0.53 11.29
N ASP A 130 -9.50 -0.01 11.84
CA ASP A 130 -9.80 -0.05 13.26
C ASP A 130 -10.07 -1.50 13.72
N PHE A 131 -10.83 -2.27 12.95
CA PHE A 131 -11.12 -3.68 13.25
C PHE A 131 -9.84 -4.53 13.35
N PHE A 132 -8.87 -4.29 12.47
CA PHE A 132 -7.57 -4.97 12.53
C PHE A 132 -6.57 -4.31 13.49
N GLY A 133 -6.93 -3.22 14.18
CA GLY A 133 -6.05 -2.49 15.08
C GLY A 133 -4.79 -1.97 14.39
N LEU A 134 -4.91 -1.51 13.14
CA LEU A 134 -3.80 -0.93 12.39
C LEU A 134 -3.64 0.56 12.74
N GLN A 135 -2.40 1.05 12.84
CA GLN A 135 -2.17 2.48 13.02
C GLN A 135 -2.50 3.23 11.73
N ARG A 136 -3.21 4.35 11.85
CA ARG A 136 -3.55 5.21 10.72
C ARG A 136 -3.33 6.68 11.02
N ILE A 137 -2.87 7.39 9.99
CA ILE A 137 -2.79 8.85 9.94
C ILE A 137 -3.71 9.33 8.83
N ILE A 138 -4.59 10.29 9.13
CA ILE A 138 -5.40 10.95 8.11
C ILE A 138 -4.49 11.94 7.39
N HIS A 139 -4.18 11.66 6.12
CA HIS A 139 -3.29 12.49 5.31
C HIS A 139 -3.72 12.44 3.84
N ARG A 140 -3.72 13.60 3.19
CA ARG A 140 -3.99 13.75 1.77
C ARG A 140 -2.68 14.08 1.06
N VAL A 141 -2.30 13.23 0.10
CA VAL A 141 -1.17 13.51 -0.78
C VAL A 141 -1.63 14.45 -1.90
N GLU A 142 -0.91 15.55 -2.06
CA GLU A 142 -1.14 16.56 -3.11
C GLU A 142 0.16 16.84 -3.85
N PRO A 143 0.12 17.18 -5.15
CA PRO A 143 1.33 17.49 -5.90
C PRO A 143 2.02 18.73 -5.33
N PHE A 144 3.35 18.68 -5.22
CA PHE A 144 4.18 19.80 -4.72
C PHE A 144 3.90 20.25 -3.28
N VAL A 145 3.19 19.43 -2.49
CA VAL A 145 2.94 19.68 -1.07
C VAL A 145 3.82 18.72 -0.26
N PRO A 146 4.60 19.23 0.72
CA PRO A 146 5.49 18.39 1.50
C PRO A 146 4.69 17.41 2.35
N LEU A 147 5.17 16.17 2.40
CA LEU A 147 4.63 15.14 3.27
C LEU A 147 5.15 15.37 4.68
N ASP A 148 4.24 15.33 5.64
CA ASP A 148 4.56 15.22 7.05
C ASP A 148 3.58 14.25 7.70
N PHE A 149 4.10 13.10 8.12
CA PHE A 149 3.32 12.10 8.84
C PHE A 149 3.40 12.31 10.36
N GLY A 150 4.20 13.25 10.87
CA GLY A 150 4.39 13.46 12.30
C GLY A 150 4.93 12.21 12.99
N GLN A 151 5.73 11.43 12.27
CA GLN A 151 6.31 10.16 12.69
C GLN A 151 7.83 10.20 12.53
N GLY A 152 8.53 9.27 13.17
CA GLY A 152 9.95 9.04 12.86
C GLY A 152 10.17 8.62 11.40
N ARG A 153 11.42 8.42 11.01
CA ARG A 153 11.77 7.96 9.65
C ARG A 153 11.36 6.52 9.38
N PHE A 154 11.03 6.22 8.13
CA PHE A 154 10.63 4.90 7.65
C PHE A 154 11.74 4.24 6.83
N ASP A 155 11.84 2.92 6.90
CA ASP A 155 12.76 2.13 6.08
C ASP A 155 12.16 1.84 4.69
N LEU A 156 10.84 1.95 4.57
CA LEU A 156 10.13 1.72 3.32
C LEU A 156 8.86 2.57 3.27
N ALA A 157 8.70 3.31 2.18
CA ALA A 157 7.42 3.90 1.80
C ALA A 157 6.77 3.03 0.71
N THR A 158 5.50 2.68 0.90
CA THR A 158 4.71 1.97 -0.11
C THR A 158 3.53 2.81 -0.58
N ALA A 159 3.12 2.64 -1.84
CA ALA A 159 1.86 3.17 -2.34
C ALA A 159 1.20 2.15 -3.28
N MET A 160 0.22 1.41 -2.77
CA MET A 160 -0.28 0.18 -3.41
C MET A 160 -1.61 0.39 -4.14
N MET A 161 -1.57 0.38 -5.48
CA MET A 161 -2.69 0.71 -6.37
C MET A 161 -3.20 2.14 -6.20
N THR A 162 -2.27 3.08 -5.95
CA THR A 162 -2.60 4.47 -5.60
C THR A 162 -3.42 5.22 -6.67
N THR A 163 -4.20 6.18 -6.20
CA THR A 163 -5.06 7.06 -6.99
C THR A 163 -4.82 8.55 -6.78
N PHE A 164 -4.03 8.97 -5.79
CA PHE A 164 -3.78 10.40 -5.55
C PHE A 164 -3.14 11.08 -6.76
N ASN A 165 -2.36 10.32 -7.55
CA ASN A 165 -1.66 10.80 -8.73
C ASN A 165 -2.56 11.06 -9.95
N ARG A 166 -3.88 10.98 -9.80
CA ARG A 166 -4.87 11.01 -10.89
C ARG A 166 -5.76 12.24 -10.86
N PHE A 167 -5.86 12.90 -9.71
CA PHE A 167 -6.82 13.97 -9.47
C PHE A 167 -6.13 15.15 -8.79
N PRO A 168 -6.53 16.40 -9.12
CA PRO A 168 -7.54 16.76 -10.13
C PRO A 168 -7.06 16.49 -11.57
N THR A 169 -5.75 16.44 -11.79
CA THR A 169 -5.12 16.06 -13.06
C THR A 169 -4.11 14.92 -12.85
N PRO A 170 -3.87 14.07 -13.86
CA PRO A 170 -2.79 13.10 -13.80
C PRO A 170 -1.44 13.79 -13.56
N TRP A 171 -0.66 13.25 -12.63
CA TRP A 171 0.69 13.72 -12.34
C TRP A 171 1.64 13.46 -13.51
N GLY A 172 2.46 14.45 -13.83
CA GLY A 172 3.56 14.35 -14.79
C GLY A 172 4.91 14.11 -14.11
N ALA A 173 5.98 14.26 -14.87
CA ALA A 173 7.35 14.03 -14.41
C ALA A 173 7.74 14.90 -13.20
N ALA A 174 7.33 16.17 -13.19
CA ALA A 174 7.67 17.12 -12.12
C ALA A 174 6.99 16.76 -10.79
N GLU A 175 5.71 16.41 -10.81
CA GLU A 175 4.98 15.97 -9.62
C GLU A 175 5.57 14.70 -9.04
N TRP A 176 5.92 13.73 -9.90
CA TRP A 176 6.58 12.49 -9.48
C TRP A 176 7.98 12.73 -8.90
N SER A 177 8.80 13.58 -9.54
CA SER A 177 10.10 13.98 -9.00
C SER A 177 9.95 14.57 -7.60
N TYR A 178 9.04 15.55 -7.45
CA TYR A 178 8.83 16.18 -6.16
C TYR A 178 8.41 15.16 -5.09
N PHE A 179 7.41 14.34 -5.37
CA PHE A 179 6.90 13.35 -4.42
C PHE A 179 7.97 12.34 -3.97
N LEU A 180 8.77 11.83 -4.91
CA LEU A 180 9.82 10.86 -4.59
C LEU A 180 10.97 11.51 -3.81
N THR A 181 11.38 12.72 -4.20
CA THR A 181 12.40 13.49 -3.49
C THR A 181 11.94 13.85 -2.08
N ASP A 182 10.72 14.34 -1.92
CA ASP A 182 10.16 14.70 -0.61
C ASP A 182 10.07 13.49 0.33
N LEU A 183 9.65 12.31 -0.17
CA LEU A 183 9.74 11.07 0.60
C LEU A 183 11.17 10.76 1.03
N ALA A 184 12.13 10.86 0.11
CA ALA A 184 13.53 10.60 0.39
C ALA A 184 14.09 11.55 1.47
N GLU A 185 13.82 12.84 1.36
CA GLU A 185 14.39 13.87 2.25
C GLU A 185 13.69 13.94 3.59
N ASN A 186 12.35 13.80 3.62
CA ASN A 186 11.55 14.17 4.79
C ASN A 186 10.96 12.97 5.53
N GLN A 187 10.74 11.84 4.86
CA GLN A 187 10.03 10.70 5.45
C GLN A 187 10.90 9.44 5.62
N LEU A 188 11.90 9.24 4.76
CA LEU A 188 12.70 8.01 4.76
C LEU A 188 13.97 8.11 5.61
N SER A 189 14.43 6.96 6.11
CA SER A 189 15.75 6.77 6.71
C SER A 189 16.83 6.80 5.62
N GLU A 190 18.11 6.87 5.99
CA GLU A 190 19.21 6.96 5.03
C GLU A 190 19.16 5.82 3.98
N ARG A 191 18.79 4.61 4.43
CA ARG A 191 18.65 3.42 3.59
C ARG A 191 17.21 3.14 3.13
N GLY A 192 16.33 4.12 3.29
CA GLY A 192 14.93 3.97 2.98
C GLY A 192 14.67 3.77 1.49
N GLU A 193 13.64 3.01 1.19
CA GLU A 193 13.24 2.65 -0.17
C GLU A 193 11.80 3.10 -0.45
N ILE A 194 11.44 3.20 -1.73
CA ILE A 194 10.07 3.52 -2.16
C ILE A 194 9.57 2.45 -3.11
N ILE A 195 8.37 1.92 -2.85
CA ILE A 195 7.69 0.99 -3.76
C ILE A 195 6.33 1.54 -4.12
N VAL A 196 6.13 1.82 -5.41
CA VAL A 196 4.84 2.27 -5.93
C VAL A 196 4.28 1.24 -6.90
N LYS A 197 3.01 0.91 -6.69
CA LYS A 197 2.19 0.14 -7.63
C LYS A 197 1.03 1.01 -8.07
N MET A 198 0.91 1.26 -9.38
CA MET A 198 -0.24 1.97 -9.95
C MET A 198 -0.91 1.19 -11.10
N GLY A 199 -2.04 1.71 -11.59
CA GLY A 199 -2.73 1.16 -12.75
C GLY A 199 -1.99 1.49 -14.04
N LEU A 200 -1.90 0.54 -14.97
CA LEU A 200 -1.13 0.66 -16.22
C LEU A 200 -1.53 1.85 -17.09
N ARG A 201 -2.80 2.26 -17.04
CA ARG A 201 -3.29 3.42 -17.81
C ARG A 201 -2.72 4.77 -17.38
N TYR A 202 -2.02 4.82 -16.25
CA TYR A 202 -1.34 6.00 -15.72
C TYR A 202 0.18 5.87 -15.81
N PHE A 203 0.63 4.92 -16.63
CA PHE A 203 2.01 4.61 -16.86
C PHE A 203 2.27 4.77 -18.35
N ASP A 204 2.97 5.82 -18.74
CA ASP A 204 3.40 6.05 -20.12
C ASP A 204 4.93 5.98 -20.24
N ALA A 205 5.42 5.95 -21.47
CA ALA A 205 6.84 5.79 -21.76
C ALA A 205 7.68 6.98 -21.28
N ASP A 206 7.11 8.19 -21.28
CA ASP A 206 7.82 9.41 -20.88
C ASP A 206 8.03 9.41 -19.36
N LEU A 207 6.98 9.11 -18.59
CA LEU A 207 7.08 8.91 -17.15
C LEU A 207 8.02 7.75 -16.81
N ALA A 208 7.95 6.64 -17.55
CA ALA A 208 8.84 5.50 -17.37
C ALA A 208 10.32 5.90 -17.56
N GLY A 209 10.61 6.65 -18.64
CA GLY A 209 11.94 7.15 -18.95
C GLY A 209 12.45 8.09 -17.87
N HIS A 210 11.60 9.01 -17.42
CA HIS A 210 11.92 9.95 -16.35
C HIS A 210 12.24 9.24 -15.03
N LEU A 211 11.39 8.29 -14.59
CA LEU A 211 11.63 7.54 -13.37
C LEU A 211 12.92 6.71 -13.43
N ARG A 212 13.25 6.14 -14.59
CA ARG A 212 14.54 5.45 -14.79
C ARG A 212 15.72 6.41 -14.76
N HIS A 213 15.55 7.64 -15.27
CA HIS A 213 16.57 8.67 -15.18
C HIS A 213 16.88 9.02 -13.71
N LEU A 214 15.87 9.03 -12.84
CA LEU A 214 16.02 9.14 -11.38
C LEU A 214 16.60 7.88 -10.71
N GLY A 215 17.00 6.87 -11.48
CA GLY A 215 17.56 5.61 -10.98
C GLY A 215 16.53 4.58 -10.49
N ALA A 216 15.23 4.81 -10.70
CA ALA A 216 14.20 3.85 -10.30
C ALA A 216 14.17 2.62 -11.21
N GLU A 217 13.95 1.45 -10.62
CA GLU A 217 13.59 0.25 -11.36
C GLU A 217 12.11 0.31 -11.76
N VAL A 218 11.85 0.32 -13.06
CA VAL A 218 10.51 0.45 -13.62
C VAL A 218 10.10 -0.82 -14.38
N ARG A 219 9.04 -1.48 -13.90
CA ARG A 219 8.42 -2.64 -14.55
C ARG A 219 7.05 -2.26 -15.13
N GLU A 220 7.07 -1.68 -16.33
CA GLU A 220 5.92 -1.04 -16.98
C GLU A 220 4.72 -1.98 -17.11
N LYS A 221 4.93 -3.21 -17.59
CA LYS A 221 3.87 -4.21 -17.80
C LYS A 221 3.14 -4.59 -16.51
N GLN A 222 3.77 -4.34 -15.37
CA GLN A 222 3.21 -4.58 -14.05
C GLN A 222 2.87 -3.27 -13.31
N GLY A 223 3.21 -2.10 -13.86
CA GLY A 223 3.00 -0.80 -13.21
C GLY A 223 3.71 -0.67 -11.87
N TYR A 224 4.92 -1.23 -11.77
CA TYR A 224 5.77 -1.15 -10.58
C TYR A 224 6.89 -0.13 -10.77
N ILE A 225 7.12 0.65 -9.72
CA ILE A 225 8.27 1.53 -9.55
C ILE A 225 8.92 1.12 -8.23
N HIS A 226 10.22 0.85 -8.25
CA HIS A 226 11.03 0.65 -7.04
C HIS A 226 12.20 1.62 -7.06
N VAL A 227 12.24 2.51 -6.08
CA VAL A 227 13.36 3.40 -5.80
C VAL A 227 14.14 2.76 -4.66
N GLY A 228 15.21 2.05 -4.99
CA GLY A 228 16.09 1.41 -4.01
C GLY A 228 17.01 2.41 -3.32
N GLU A 229 17.73 1.95 -2.30
CA GLU A 229 18.62 2.77 -1.46
C GLU A 229 19.53 3.72 -2.26
N ALA A 230 20.20 3.22 -3.30
CA ALA A 230 21.11 4.03 -4.13
C ALA A 230 20.39 5.16 -4.89
N ALA A 231 19.17 4.90 -5.38
CA ALA A 231 18.35 5.88 -6.08
C ALA A 231 17.77 6.91 -5.09
N THR A 232 17.29 6.48 -3.93
CA THR A 232 16.86 7.38 -2.84
C THR A 232 18.00 8.31 -2.41
N ALA A 233 19.23 7.80 -2.31
CA ALA A 233 20.41 8.63 -2.04
C ALA A 233 20.74 9.59 -3.19
N GLY A 234 20.46 9.21 -4.44
CA GLY A 234 20.57 10.07 -5.61
C GLY A 234 19.63 11.28 -5.54
N LEU A 235 18.34 11.03 -5.26
CA LEU A 235 17.32 12.07 -5.11
C LEU A 235 17.73 13.14 -4.09
N ARG A 236 18.27 12.73 -2.93
CA ARG A 236 18.77 13.65 -1.90
C ARG A 236 19.96 14.50 -2.37
N ARG A 237 20.86 13.93 -3.17
CA ARG A 237 22.03 14.67 -3.69
C ARG A 237 21.61 15.72 -4.72
N GLU A 238 20.67 15.38 -5.60
CA GLU A 238 20.13 16.31 -6.60
C GLU A 238 19.42 17.48 -5.92
N ALA A 239 18.55 17.19 -4.95
CA ALA A 239 17.85 18.23 -4.19
C ALA A 239 18.80 19.18 -3.44
N ALA A 240 19.86 18.66 -2.82
CA ALA A 240 20.89 19.48 -2.17
C ALA A 240 21.67 20.37 -3.15
N ALA A 241 21.89 19.92 -4.38
CA ALA A 241 22.57 20.70 -5.42
C ALA A 241 21.70 21.88 -5.90
N ASP A 242 20.39 21.66 -6.05
CA ASP A 242 19.44 22.70 -6.46
C ASP A 242 19.33 23.82 -5.42
N VAL A 243 19.30 23.48 -4.13
CA VAL A 243 19.33 24.47 -3.03
C VAL A 243 20.62 25.31 -3.09
N HIS A 244 21.76 24.70 -3.41
CA HIS A 244 23.03 25.42 -3.47
C HIS A 244 23.13 26.35 -4.69
N LEU A 245 22.52 25.98 -5.83
CA LEU A 245 22.41 26.84 -7.00
C LEU A 245 21.45 28.02 -6.76
N ALA A 246 20.31 27.77 -6.12
CA ALA A 246 19.33 28.82 -5.77
C ALA A 246 19.90 29.85 -4.79
N ALA A 247 20.79 29.45 -3.87
CA ALA A 247 21.45 30.35 -2.93
C ALA A 247 22.57 31.22 -3.54
N ARG A 248 22.95 30.97 -4.81
CA ARG A 248 24.01 31.70 -5.54
C ARG A 248 23.46 32.63 -6.64
N ALA A 249 22.15 32.63 -6.88
CA ALA A 249 21.45 33.50 -7.82
C ALA A 249 20.89 34.72 -7.09
#